data_AF-A0A7S0TID4-F1
#
_entry.id   AF-A0A7S0TID4-F1
#
_cell.length_a   1.000
_cell.length_b   1.000
_cell.length_c   1.000
_cell.angle_alpha   90.00
_cell.angle_beta   90.00
_cell.angle_gamma   90.00
#
_symmetry.space_group_name_H-M   'P 1'
#
loop_
_entity.id
_entity.type
_entity.pdbx_description
1 polymer ?
#
loop_
_entity_poly.entity_id
_entity_poly.type
_entity_poly.pdbx_seq_one_letter_code
_entity_poly.pdbx_strand_id
1 'polypeptide(L)'
;WGGKFDDELDSRLLHSGRGVLSMANSGSNTNGSQFFITFKAVPHLNNKHTVFGSVVGGLDTLQKVEEEPCDAADRPVGDVRILDTVVFINPFETDLKAYLEQQAEKEEEAKKEKVLKRKREEEDEEGGKDWFSNPAAAATAKTTTYKDG
;
A
#
# COMPACT_ATOMS: atom_id res chain seq x y z
N TRP A 1 1.34 0.03 -5.13
CA TRP A 1 2.32 -1.08 -5.06
C TRP A 1 2.46 -1.68 -3.67
N GLY A 2 2.77 -0.93 -2.60
CA GLY A 2 2.85 -1.49 -1.24
C GLY A 2 4.10 -2.33 -0.94
N GLY A 3 4.87 -2.69 -1.97
CA GLY A 3 6.19 -3.28 -1.90
C GLY A 3 7.06 -2.79 -3.06
N LYS A 4 8.10 -3.56 -3.39
CA LYS A 4 8.93 -3.34 -4.59
C LYS A 4 8.16 -3.69 -5.87
N PHE A 5 8.60 -3.16 -7.01
CA PHE A 5 8.06 -3.48 -8.34
C PHE A 5 9.17 -3.70 -9.38
N ASP A 6 8.78 -4.34 -10.49
CA ASP A 6 9.67 -4.82 -11.55
C ASP A 6 10.34 -3.70 -12.35
N ASP A 7 11.39 -4.04 -13.11
CA ASP A 7 12.02 -3.14 -14.07
C ASP A 7 11.27 -3.13 -15.42
N GLU A 8 11.03 -1.94 -15.98
CA GLU A 8 10.38 -1.76 -17.28
C GLU A 8 11.42 -1.22 -18.29
N LEU A 9 12.13 -2.15 -18.95
CA LEU A 9 13.28 -1.81 -19.79
C LEU A 9 12.91 -1.76 -21.28
N ASP A 10 13.14 -0.61 -21.92
CA ASP A 10 12.93 -0.39 -23.36
C ASP A 10 14.24 0.03 -24.03
N SER A 11 14.60 -0.61 -25.14
CA SER A 11 15.85 -0.34 -25.88
C SER A 11 15.93 1.07 -26.48
N ARG A 12 14.80 1.79 -26.56
CA ARG A 12 14.69 3.18 -27.01
C ARG A 12 14.90 4.18 -25.86
N LEU A 13 14.69 3.76 -24.61
CA LEU A 13 14.74 4.60 -23.42
C LEU A 13 16.08 4.43 -22.71
N LEU A 14 17.07 5.20 -23.16
CA LEU A 14 18.46 5.11 -22.72
C LEU A 14 18.89 6.38 -21.96
N HIS A 15 19.88 6.26 -21.07
CA HIS A 15 20.50 7.36 -20.35
C HIS A 15 21.50 8.13 -21.25
N SER A 16 21.02 8.60 -22.40
CA SER A 16 21.82 9.14 -23.51
C SER A 16 22.23 10.61 -23.35
N GLY A 17 21.70 11.33 -22.37
CA GLY A 17 21.95 12.76 -22.19
C GLY A 17 21.59 13.29 -20.82
N ARG A 18 21.53 14.62 -20.69
CA ARG A 18 21.06 15.35 -19.51
C ARG A 18 19.53 15.31 -19.42
N GLY A 19 19.00 15.30 -18.21
CA GLY A 19 17.57 15.40 -17.94
C GLY A 19 16.79 14.09 -18.09
N VAL A 20 17.44 12.93 -18.21
CA VAL A 20 16.73 11.63 -18.22
C VAL A 20 16.29 11.30 -16.80
N LEU A 21 15.01 10.99 -16.61
CA LEU A 21 14.40 10.66 -15.33
C LEU A 21 14.23 9.14 -15.20
N SER A 22 14.79 8.55 -14.14
CA SER A 22 14.98 7.10 -14.02
C SER A 22 14.88 6.61 -12.58
N MET A 23 14.46 5.35 -12.39
CA MET A 23 14.25 4.73 -11.08
C MET A 23 15.56 4.30 -10.42
N ALA A 24 15.75 4.66 -9.15
CA ALA A 24 16.80 4.09 -8.32
C ALA A 24 16.32 2.75 -7.73
N ASN A 25 17.19 1.74 -7.79
CA ASN A 25 16.94 0.40 -7.28
C ASN A 25 18.20 -0.16 -6.56
N SER A 26 18.02 -1.29 -5.90
CA SER A 26 19.04 -2.04 -5.17
C SER A 26 19.40 -3.37 -5.88
N GLY A 27 19.25 -3.41 -7.20
CA GLY A 27 19.24 -4.63 -8.01
C GLY A 27 17.91 -4.82 -8.75
N SER A 28 17.87 -5.79 -9.66
CA SER A 28 16.74 -5.99 -10.57
C SER A 28 15.41 -6.18 -9.84
N ASN A 29 14.35 -5.56 -10.37
CA ASN A 29 12.98 -5.62 -9.85
C ASN A 29 12.85 -5.14 -8.39
N THR A 30 13.71 -4.20 -7.96
CA THR A 30 13.64 -3.58 -6.62
C THR A 30 13.30 -2.09 -6.67
N ASN A 31 12.51 -1.66 -7.65
CA ASN A 31 12.06 -0.27 -7.76
C ASN A 31 11.15 0.13 -6.57
N GLY A 32 11.21 1.39 -6.18
CA GLY A 32 10.48 1.95 -5.04
C GLY A 32 10.02 3.38 -5.31
N SER A 33 10.24 4.30 -4.38
CA SER A 33 9.96 5.74 -4.58
C SER A 33 11.19 6.58 -4.92
N GLN A 34 12.40 6.03 -4.81
CA GLN A 34 13.63 6.74 -5.14
C GLN A 34 13.83 6.81 -6.65
N PHE A 35 14.15 7.99 -7.15
CA PHE A 35 14.45 8.26 -8.55
C PHE A 35 15.68 9.18 -8.65
N PHE A 36 16.25 9.30 -9.84
CA PHE A 36 17.31 10.25 -10.14
C PHE A 36 17.08 10.92 -11.49
N ILE A 37 17.72 12.08 -11.68
CA ILE A 37 17.76 12.80 -12.95
C ILE A 37 19.22 12.85 -13.40
N THR A 38 19.50 12.55 -14.65
CA THR A 38 20.87 12.56 -15.17
C THR A 38 21.37 13.99 -15.44
N PHE A 39 22.58 14.32 -14.99
CA PHE A 39 23.24 15.57 -15.42
C PHE A 39 23.95 15.44 -16.78
N LYS A 40 24.33 14.22 -17.17
CA LYS A 40 25.01 13.89 -18.42
C LYS A 40 24.66 12.46 -18.87
N ALA A 41 25.10 12.07 -20.07
CA ALA A 41 24.97 10.70 -20.55
C ALA A 41 25.67 9.70 -19.59
N VAL A 42 24.95 8.66 -19.17
CA VAL A 42 25.44 7.61 -18.24
C VAL A 42 25.06 6.21 -18.76
N PRO A 43 25.59 5.79 -19.92
CA PRO A 43 25.17 4.57 -20.61
C PRO A 43 25.39 3.27 -19.83
N HIS A 44 26.21 3.29 -18.77
CA HIS A 44 26.44 2.15 -17.88
C HIS A 44 25.23 1.80 -16.99
N LEU A 45 24.21 2.68 -16.94
CA LEU A 45 22.91 2.49 -16.27
C LEU A 45 21.81 1.95 -17.21
N ASN A 46 22.07 1.88 -18.52
CA ASN A 46 21.13 1.32 -19.50
C ASN A 46 20.83 -0.15 -19.17
N ASN A 47 19.56 -0.55 -19.32
CA ASN A 47 19.06 -1.88 -18.99
C ASN A 47 19.28 -2.33 -17.52
N LYS A 48 19.47 -1.37 -16.60
CA LYS A 48 19.57 -1.61 -15.15
C LYS A 48 18.60 -0.76 -14.33
N HIS A 49 18.18 0.38 -14.88
CA HIS A 49 17.28 1.33 -14.26
C HIS A 49 16.16 1.68 -15.24
N THR A 50 14.92 1.60 -14.78
CA THR A 50 13.71 1.96 -15.54
C THR A 50 13.70 3.45 -15.83
N VAL A 51 13.85 3.83 -17.11
CA VAL A 51 13.68 5.21 -17.58
C VAL A 51 12.19 5.46 -17.83
N PHE A 52 11.59 6.41 -17.10
CA PHE A 52 10.15 6.67 -17.14
C PHE A 52 9.80 8.12 -17.52
N GLY A 53 10.78 8.97 -17.84
CA GLY A 53 10.53 10.31 -18.33
C GLY A 53 11.79 11.11 -18.68
N SER A 54 11.59 12.40 -18.97
CA SER A 54 12.67 13.37 -19.12
C SER A 54 12.24 14.77 -18.71
N VAL A 55 13.21 15.60 -18.33
CA VAL A 55 13.05 17.01 -17.97
C VAL A 55 12.84 17.83 -19.24
N VAL A 56 11.61 18.27 -19.47
CA VAL A 56 11.22 19.09 -20.65
C VAL A 56 11.34 20.61 -20.43
N GLY A 57 11.62 21.04 -19.20
CA GLY A 57 11.80 22.45 -18.82
C GLY A 57 12.45 22.58 -17.44
N GLY A 58 13.01 23.76 -17.12
CA GLY A 58 13.73 23.97 -15.86
C GLY A 58 15.15 23.38 -15.82
N LEU A 59 15.81 23.23 -16.98
CA LEU A 59 17.20 22.74 -17.06
C LEU A 59 18.21 23.67 -16.36
N ASP A 60 17.88 24.95 -16.19
CA ASP A 60 18.63 25.92 -15.38
C ASP A 60 18.54 25.61 -13.88
N THR A 61 17.38 25.12 -13.42
CA THR A 61 17.19 24.64 -12.05
C THR A 61 17.97 23.34 -11.84
N LEU A 62 17.93 22.43 -12.83
CA LEU A 62 18.76 21.23 -12.81
C LEU A 62 20.27 21.56 -12.80
N GLN A 63 20.70 22.64 -13.47
CA GLN A 63 22.08 23.13 -13.39
C GLN A 63 22.43 23.67 -12.00
N LYS A 64 21.58 24.49 -11.38
CA LYS A 64 21.80 24.98 -10.00
C LYS A 64 21.93 23.83 -8.99
N VAL A 65 21.17 22.74 -9.19
CA VAL A 65 21.27 21.52 -8.36
C VAL A 65 22.57 20.73 -8.61
N GLU A 66 23.14 20.78 -9.82
CA GLU A 66 24.45 20.18 -10.12
C GLU A 66 25.63 21.01 -9.57
N GLU A 67 25.46 22.34 -9.50
CA GLU A 67 26.47 23.29 -9.01
C GLU A 67 26.53 23.37 -7.47
N GLU A 68 25.55 22.80 -6.76
CA GLU A 68 25.51 22.77 -5.30
C GLU A 68 26.63 21.87 -4.75
N PRO A 69 27.52 22.37 -3.87
CA PRO A 69 28.61 21.58 -3.31
C PRO A 69 28.08 20.40 -2.47
N CYS A 70 28.68 19.23 -2.67
CA CYS A 70 28.41 18.03 -1.85
C CYS A 70 29.48 17.80 -0.77
N ASP A 71 29.09 17.08 0.29
CA ASP A 71 29.99 16.51 1.29
C ASP A 71 30.70 15.24 0.78
N ALA A 72 31.53 14.63 1.65
CA ALA A 72 32.28 13.42 1.33
C ALA A 72 31.42 12.14 1.18
N ALA A 73 30.09 12.25 1.34
CA ALA A 73 29.12 11.17 1.16
C ALA A 73 28.12 11.47 0.02
N ASP A 74 28.53 12.36 -0.92
CA ASP A 74 27.76 12.83 -2.08
C ASP A 74 26.42 13.51 -1.73
N ARG A 75 26.32 14.12 -0.53
CA ARG A 75 25.12 14.85 -0.09
C ARG A 75 25.29 16.36 -0.30
N PRO A 76 24.33 17.04 -0.94
CA PRO A 76 24.33 18.51 -1.03
C PRO A 76 24.46 19.17 0.36
N VAL A 77 25.30 20.21 0.44
CA VAL A 77 25.50 21.00 1.67
C VAL A 77 24.33 21.96 1.89
N GLY A 78 23.79 22.56 0.83
CA GLY A 78 22.54 23.30 0.81
C GLY A 78 21.28 22.42 0.81
N ASP A 79 20.17 22.98 1.27
CA ASP A 79 18.86 22.30 1.36
C ASP A 79 18.19 22.19 -0.03
N VAL A 80 18.46 21.10 -0.74
CA VAL A 80 17.79 20.75 -2.00
C VAL A 80 16.60 19.82 -1.71
N ARG A 81 15.39 20.38 -1.75
CA ARG A 81 14.14 19.65 -1.44
C ARG A 81 13.00 19.95 -2.41
N ILE A 82 12.15 18.95 -2.63
CA ILE A 82 10.88 19.08 -3.34
C ILE A 82 9.85 19.66 -2.37
N LEU A 83 9.27 20.81 -2.70
CA LEU A 83 8.27 21.50 -1.86
C LEU A 83 6.84 21.03 -2.15
N ASP A 84 6.53 20.79 -3.42
CA ASP A 84 5.22 20.40 -3.93
C ASP A 84 5.38 19.63 -5.26
N THR A 85 4.34 18.94 -5.74
CA THR A 85 4.34 18.22 -7.01
C THR A 85 2.96 18.29 -7.66
N VAL A 86 2.85 19.01 -8.78
CA VAL A 86 1.61 19.17 -9.53
C VAL A 86 1.58 18.23 -10.75
N VAL A 87 0.59 17.33 -10.79
CA VAL A 87 0.35 16.46 -11.95
C VAL A 87 -0.64 17.14 -12.89
N PHE A 88 -0.14 17.76 -13.96
CA PHE A 88 -0.96 18.51 -14.93
C PHE A 88 -1.85 17.62 -15.79
N ILE A 89 -1.39 16.41 -16.14
CA ILE A 89 -2.10 15.43 -16.96
C ILE A 89 -1.90 14.08 -16.29
N ASN A 90 -2.99 13.44 -15.84
CA ASN A 90 -2.98 12.06 -15.36
C ASN A 90 -3.56 11.14 -16.44
N PRO A 91 -2.73 10.41 -17.22
CA PRO A 91 -3.23 9.52 -18.27
C PRO A 91 -3.98 8.29 -17.72
N PHE A 92 -3.88 8.02 -16.41
CA PHE A 92 -4.51 6.88 -15.74
C PHE A 92 -5.74 7.27 -14.92
N GLU A 93 -6.37 8.43 -15.18
CA GLU A 93 -7.51 8.93 -14.38
C GLU A 93 -8.71 7.95 -14.39
N THR A 94 -8.99 7.32 -15.54
CA THR A 94 -10.04 6.29 -15.68
C THR A 94 -9.74 5.06 -14.84
N ASP A 95 -8.51 4.57 -14.93
CA ASP A 95 -8.07 3.32 -14.31
C ASP A 95 -7.99 3.50 -12.79
N LEU A 96 -7.55 4.68 -12.35
CA LEU A 96 -7.54 5.07 -10.94
C LEU A 96 -8.96 5.15 -10.37
N LYS A 97 -9.93 5.72 -11.09
CA LYS A 97 -11.34 5.75 -10.65
C LYS A 97 -11.90 4.34 -10.48
N ALA A 98 -11.74 3.48 -11.49
CA ALA A 98 -12.20 2.09 -11.43
C ALA A 98 -11.51 1.28 -10.31
N TYR A 99 -10.21 1.51 -10.08
CA TYR A 99 -9.48 0.90 -8.97
C TYR A 99 -10.03 1.37 -7.61
N LEU A 100 -10.26 2.66 -7.42
CA LEU A 100 -10.77 3.22 -6.16
C LEU A 100 -12.19 2.74 -5.84
N GLU A 101 -13.06 2.66 -6.86
CA GLU A 101 -14.42 2.14 -6.73
C GLU A 101 -14.40 0.66 -6.29
N GLN A 102 -13.60 -0.18 -6.96
CA GLN A 102 -13.44 -1.59 -6.57
C GLN A 102 -12.86 -1.76 -5.15
N GLN A 103 -11.97 -0.87 -4.69
CA GLN A 103 -11.46 -0.90 -3.31
C GLN A 103 -12.55 -0.52 -2.30
N ALA A 104 -13.39 0.47 -2.62
CA ALA A 104 -14.51 0.87 -1.76
C ALA A 104 -15.57 -0.24 -1.65
N GLU A 105 -15.93 -0.90 -2.75
CA GLU A 105 -16.82 -2.07 -2.76
C GLU A 105 -16.27 -3.19 -1.87
N LYS A 106 -15.00 -3.57 -2.06
CA LYS A 106 -14.32 -4.59 -1.24
C LYS A 106 -14.27 -4.23 0.24
N GLU A 107 -14.08 -2.95 0.58
CA GLU A 107 -14.09 -2.50 1.97
C GLU A 107 -15.51 -2.54 2.56
N GLU A 108 -16.56 -2.22 1.77
CA GLU A 108 -17.95 -2.32 2.20
C GLU A 108 -18.38 -3.78 2.40
N GLU A 109 -18.02 -4.68 1.48
CA GLU A 109 -18.23 -6.13 1.61
C GLU A 109 -17.53 -6.69 2.86
N ALA A 110 -16.24 -6.36 3.07
CA ALA A 110 -15.50 -6.78 4.25
C ALA A 110 -16.09 -6.21 5.57
N LYS A 111 -16.70 -5.02 5.54
CA LYS A 111 -17.46 -4.46 6.68
C LYS A 111 -18.77 -5.23 6.90
N LYS A 112 -19.54 -5.51 5.84
CA LYS A 112 -20.78 -6.31 5.91
C LYS A 112 -20.50 -7.71 6.46
N GLU A 113 -19.46 -8.39 6.00
CA GLU A 113 -19.06 -9.71 6.48
C GLU A 113 -18.70 -9.69 7.98
N LYS A 114 -17.91 -8.70 8.42
CA LYS A 114 -17.56 -8.52 9.85
C LYS A 114 -18.79 -8.27 10.73
N VAL A 115 -19.75 -7.47 10.25
CA VAL A 115 -21.01 -7.21 10.98
C VAL A 115 -21.88 -8.46 11.05
N LEU A 116 -22.00 -9.21 9.94
CA LEU A 116 -22.76 -10.45 9.89
C LEU A 116 -22.16 -11.53 10.80
N LYS A 117 -20.83 -11.66 10.78
CA LYS A 117 -20.10 -12.57 11.66
C LYS A 117 -20.31 -12.23 13.13
N ARG A 118 -20.18 -10.96 13.52
CA ARG A 118 -20.40 -10.53 14.91
C ARG A 118 -21.82 -10.81 15.39
N LYS A 119 -22.84 -10.53 14.55
CA LYS A 119 -24.24 -10.87 14.87
C LYS A 119 -24.42 -12.37 15.12
N ARG A 120 -23.81 -13.22 14.29
CA ARG A 120 -23.88 -14.67 14.46
C ARG A 120 -23.18 -15.13 15.74
N GLU A 121 -22.04 -14.54 16.09
CA GLU A 121 -21.34 -14.80 17.36
C GLU A 121 -22.18 -14.36 18.57
N GLU A 122 -22.86 -13.19 18.48
CA GLU A 122 -23.83 -12.70 19.48
C GLU A 122 -25.04 -13.66 19.64
N GLU A 123 -25.61 -14.15 18.53
CA GLU A 123 -26.73 -15.12 18.50
C GLU A 123 -26.33 -16.50 19.06
N ASP A 124 -25.15 -17.01 18.69
CA ASP A 124 -24.61 -18.29 19.20
C ASP A 124 -24.30 -18.20 20.72
N GLU A 125 -23.83 -17.05 21.22
CA GLU A 125 -23.65 -16.79 22.66
C GLU A 125 -24.96 -16.68 23.45
N GLU A 126 -26.04 -16.21 22.84
CA GLU A 126 -27.36 -16.11 23.48
C GLU A 126 -28.05 -17.49 23.52
N GLY A 127 -28.07 -18.21 22.40
CA GLY A 127 -28.62 -19.58 22.31
C GLY A 127 -27.89 -20.60 23.20
N GLY A 128 -26.60 -20.39 23.51
CA GLY A 128 -25.84 -21.22 24.42
C GLY A 128 -26.28 -21.15 25.90
N LYS A 129 -27.03 -20.11 26.31
CA LYS A 129 -27.43 -19.90 27.72
C LYS A 129 -28.67 -20.72 28.13
N ASP A 130 -29.52 -21.09 27.18
CA ASP A 130 -30.81 -21.76 27.46
C ASP A 130 -30.70 -23.25 27.84
N TRP A 131 -29.60 -23.94 27.51
CA TRP A 131 -29.46 -25.38 27.75
C TRP A 131 -29.30 -25.77 29.23
N PHE A 132 -28.79 -24.88 30.09
CA PHE A 132 -28.40 -25.24 31.48
C PHE A 132 -29.24 -24.58 32.60
N SER A 133 -30.33 -23.87 32.27
CA SER A 133 -31.12 -23.11 33.26
C SER A 133 -32.61 -23.49 33.31
N ASN A 134 -32.92 -24.73 33.67
CA ASN A 134 -34.25 -25.04 34.23
C ASN A 134 -34.26 -26.20 35.27
N PRO A 135 -34.04 -25.90 36.56
CA PRO A 135 -34.20 -26.86 37.65
C PRO A 135 -35.61 -26.88 38.28
N ALA A 136 -36.66 -26.39 37.62
CA ALA A 136 -38.01 -26.28 38.19
C ALA A 136 -38.82 -27.61 38.25
N ALA A 137 -38.19 -28.76 38.02
CA ALA A 137 -38.86 -30.05 37.83
C ALA A 137 -38.55 -31.13 38.91
N ALA A 138 -37.91 -30.77 40.02
CA ALA A 138 -37.56 -31.72 41.09
C ALA A 138 -38.09 -31.30 42.48
N ALA A 139 -38.72 -32.26 43.17
CA ALA A 139 -39.18 -32.23 44.57
C ALA A 139 -40.48 -31.48 44.93
N THR A 140 -41.64 -32.00 44.50
CA THR A 140 -42.88 -31.94 45.31
C THR A 140 -43.77 -33.17 45.09
N ALA A 141 -43.53 -34.26 45.85
CA ALA A 141 -44.56 -35.28 46.19
C ALA A 141 -44.08 -36.33 47.22
N LYS A 142 -44.50 -36.14 48.48
CA LYS A 142 -45.03 -37.17 49.41
C LYS A 142 -44.25 -38.49 49.65
N THR A 143 -43.69 -38.62 50.87
CA THR A 143 -43.30 -39.91 51.48
C THR A 143 -44.24 -40.26 52.63
N THR A 144 -45.22 -41.14 52.39
CA THR A 144 -46.24 -41.61 53.39
C THR A 144 -47.12 -42.71 52.77
N THR A 145 -47.44 -43.88 53.35
CA THR A 145 -46.85 -44.71 54.45
C THR A 145 -47.44 -46.14 54.34
N TYR A 146 -46.61 -47.18 54.46
CA TYR A 146 -46.98 -48.59 54.69
C TYR A 146 -45.81 -49.26 55.43
N LYS A 147 -45.96 -50.17 56.40
CA LYS A 147 -47.05 -50.41 57.37
C LYS A 147 -46.55 -51.37 58.47
N ASP A 148 -47.13 -51.27 59.66
CA ASP A 148 -47.14 -52.26 60.77
C ASP A 148 -45.80 -52.60 61.49
N GLY A 149 -45.88 -52.59 62.83
CA GLY A 149 -44.77 -52.76 63.79
C GLY A 149 -45.16 -52.19 65.16
#